data_AF-A0A662PR89-F1
#
_entry.id   AF-A0A662PR89-F1
#
_cell.length_a   1.000
_cell.length_b   1.000
_cell.length_c   1.000
_cell.angle_alpha   90.00
_cell.angle_beta   90.00
_cell.angle_gamma   90.00
#
_symmetry.space_group_name_H-M   'P 1'
#
loop_
_entity.id
_entity.type
_entity.pdbx_description
1 polymer ?
#
loop_
_entity_poly.entity_id
_entity_poly.type
_entity_poly.pdbx_seq_one_letter_code
_entity_poly.pdbx_strand_id
1 'polypeptide(L)'
;IRNKVTDLTVKLVDKDLDMEWRIVAGAPFYLSPEEAAKRTIDVSSIDKIPTLDVEVYLPYRGPRDKAEWLEITAASVHRDFYVSHFKIKEAKNREIWTGCVGHGLTRWVAGFLARHGFNFDDWPKVIKEKIGKLPEPPKTVT
;
A
#
# COMPACT_ATOMS: atom_id res chain seq x y z
N ILE A 1 6.65 14.09 -0.27
CA ILE A 1 7.23 12.75 0.03
C ILE A 1 6.19 11.65 -0.22
N ARG A 2 5.03 11.67 0.45
CA ARG A 2 3.96 10.66 0.25
C ARG A 2 3.68 10.34 -1.22
N ASN A 3 3.32 11.33 -2.04
CA ASN A 3 3.01 11.09 -3.46
C ASN A 3 4.16 10.39 -4.19
N LYS A 4 5.41 10.85 -4.00
CA LYS A 4 6.59 10.19 -4.58
C LYS A 4 6.73 8.72 -4.16
N VAL A 5 6.46 8.40 -2.89
CA VAL A 5 6.48 7.01 -2.41
C VAL A 5 5.35 6.20 -3.05
N THR A 6 4.14 6.76 -3.14
CA THR A 6 3.01 6.14 -3.84
C THR A 6 3.33 5.90 -5.32
N ASP A 7 3.92 6.87 -6.02
CA ASP A 7 4.30 6.75 -7.44
C ASP A 7 5.34 5.64 -7.66
N LEU A 8 6.35 5.55 -6.77
CA LEU A 8 7.34 4.47 -6.81
C LEU A 8 6.72 3.11 -6.51
N THR A 9 5.76 3.07 -5.58
CA THR A 9 5.00 1.85 -5.24
C THR A 9 4.20 1.39 -6.46
N VAL A 10 3.46 2.29 -7.09
CA VAL A 10 2.71 2.02 -8.32
C VAL A 10 3.63 1.57 -9.44
N LYS A 11 4.79 2.21 -9.64
CA LYS A 11 5.74 1.80 -10.66
C LYS A 11 6.20 0.35 -10.46
N LEU A 12 6.50 -0.06 -9.23
CA LEU A 12 6.86 -1.44 -8.89
C LEU A 12 5.69 -2.41 -9.16
N VAL A 13 4.49 -2.06 -8.70
CA VAL A 13 3.28 -2.87 -8.86
C VAL A 13 2.90 -3.06 -10.34
N ASP A 14 2.99 -1.99 -11.14
CA ASP A 14 2.64 -1.96 -12.56
C ASP A 14 3.70 -2.61 -13.44
N LYS A 15 4.97 -2.19 -13.30
CA LYS A 15 6.03 -2.52 -14.26
C LYS A 15 6.76 -3.81 -13.93
N ASP A 16 7.02 -4.06 -12.65
CA ASP A 16 7.85 -5.18 -12.23
C ASP A 16 7.01 -6.38 -11.79
N LEU A 17 5.87 -6.12 -11.15
CA LEU A 17 4.98 -7.16 -10.62
C LEU A 17 3.80 -7.50 -11.54
N ASP A 18 3.54 -6.74 -12.60
CA ASP A 18 2.41 -6.94 -13.53
C ASP A 18 1.08 -7.22 -12.80
N MET A 19 0.77 -6.40 -11.80
CA MET A 19 -0.48 -6.48 -11.06
C MET A 19 -1.42 -5.35 -11.45
N GLU A 20 -2.72 -5.64 -11.51
CA GLU A 20 -3.74 -4.61 -11.67
C GLU A 20 -3.91 -3.86 -10.35
N TRP A 21 -3.90 -2.53 -10.41
CA TRP A 21 -3.89 -1.67 -9.24
C TRP A 21 -4.81 -0.46 -9.38
N ARG A 22 -5.16 0.14 -8.24
CA ARG A 22 -5.78 1.48 -8.16
C ARG A 22 -5.28 2.23 -6.93
N ILE A 23 -5.38 3.55 -6.96
CA ILE A 23 -5.18 4.40 -5.78
C ILE A 23 -6.56 4.85 -5.29
N VAL A 24 -6.80 4.73 -4.00
CA VAL A 24 -8.01 5.23 -3.35
C VAL A 24 -7.67 6.14 -2.18
N ALA A 25 -8.61 7.00 -1.80
CA ALA A 25 -8.50 7.79 -0.59
C ALA A 25 -8.68 6.86 0.62
N GLY A 26 -7.61 6.67 1.38
CA GLY A 26 -7.62 5.82 2.57
C GLY A 26 -8.17 6.54 3.80
N ALA A 27 -8.67 5.75 4.75
CA ALA A 27 -9.04 6.28 6.06
C ALA A 27 -7.76 6.63 6.86
N PRO A 28 -7.73 7.74 7.61
CA PRO A 28 -6.61 8.06 8.48
C PRO A 28 -6.57 7.09 9.68
N PHE A 29 -5.70 6.08 9.63
CA PHE A 29 -5.59 5.03 10.67
C PHE A 29 -5.28 5.56 12.07
N TYR A 30 -4.67 6.75 12.15
CA TYR A 30 -4.20 7.39 13.38
C TYR A 30 -5.28 8.22 14.08
N LEU A 31 -6.48 8.33 13.48
CA LEU A 31 -7.62 8.97 14.10
C LEU A 31 -8.57 7.91 14.67
N SER A 32 -9.24 8.24 15.77
CA SER A 32 -10.35 7.40 16.22
C SER A 32 -11.48 7.39 15.16
N PRO A 33 -12.33 6.35 15.11
CA PRO A 33 -13.45 6.31 14.17
C PRO A 33 -14.36 7.54 14.25
N GLU A 34 -14.57 8.08 15.45
CA GLU A 34 -15.36 9.29 15.68
C GLU A 34 -14.69 10.55 15.11
N GLU A 35 -13.38 10.68 15.23
CA GLU A 35 -12.61 11.81 14.68
C GLU A 35 -12.46 11.71 13.17
N ALA A 36 -12.29 10.50 12.64
CA ALA A 36 -12.26 10.23 11.21
C ALA A 36 -13.61 10.58 10.57
N ALA A 37 -14.73 10.19 11.20
CA ALA A 37 -16.08 10.49 10.71
C ALA A 37 -16.40 11.99 10.69
N LYS A 38 -15.79 12.78 11.58
CA LYS A 38 -15.96 14.25 11.62
C LYS A 38 -15.13 14.98 10.56
N ARG A 39 -14.13 14.34 9.96
CA ARG A 39 -13.28 14.97 8.94
C ARG A 39 -13.85 14.73 7.55
N THR A 40 -14.36 15.78 6.92
CA THR A 40 -14.57 15.79 5.47
C THR A 40 -13.21 15.73 4.78
N ILE A 41 -12.94 14.62 4.08
CA ILE A 41 -11.73 14.49 3.26
C ILE A 41 -11.95 15.27 1.97
N ASP A 42 -11.14 16.32 1.77
CA ASP A 42 -11.14 17.06 0.51
C ASP A 42 -10.44 16.23 -0.57
N VAL A 43 -11.24 15.66 -1.47
CA VAL A 43 -10.80 14.86 -2.62
C VAL A 43 -10.59 15.70 -3.89
N SER A 44 -10.67 17.04 -3.81
CA SER A 44 -10.44 17.92 -4.98
C SER A 44 -9.01 17.87 -5.51
N SER A 45 -8.05 17.47 -4.67
CA SER A 45 -6.66 17.25 -5.07
C SER A 45 -6.05 16.14 -4.24
N ILE A 46 -5.23 15.30 -4.89
CA ILE A 46 -4.49 14.22 -4.25
C ILE A 46 -3.61 14.72 -3.09
N ASP A 47 -3.12 15.96 -3.16
CA ASP A 47 -2.29 16.58 -2.11
C ASP A 47 -3.05 16.83 -0.80
N LYS A 48 -4.38 16.94 -0.88
CA LYS A 48 -5.24 17.22 0.27
C LYS A 48 -5.74 15.96 0.96
N ILE A 49 -5.78 14.83 0.24
CA ILE A 49 -6.15 13.53 0.80
C ILE A 49 -5.07 13.11 1.81
N PRO A 50 -5.35 12.83 3.08
CA PRO A 50 -4.32 12.49 4.07
C PRO A 50 -3.60 11.18 3.77
N THR A 51 -4.35 10.13 3.45
CA THR A 51 -3.86 8.76 3.19
C THR A 51 -4.19 8.33 1.77
N LEU A 52 -3.20 7.81 1.06
CA LEU A 52 -3.37 7.18 -0.24
C LEU A 52 -3.13 5.68 -0.07
N ASP A 53 -4.16 4.88 -0.36
CA ASP A 53 -4.06 3.43 -0.34
C ASP A 53 -3.85 2.92 -1.77
N VAL A 54 -2.88 2.04 -1.95
CA VAL A 54 -2.68 1.27 -3.18
C VAL A 54 -3.35 -0.07 -2.99
N GLU A 55 -4.34 -0.34 -3.83
CA GLU A 55 -5.10 -1.59 -3.82
C GLU A 55 -4.82 -2.39 -5.09
N VAL A 56 -4.84 -3.72 -4.98
CA VAL A 56 -4.69 -4.64 -6.10
C VAL A 56 -5.91 -5.54 -6.27
N TYR A 57 -6.20 -5.89 -7.51
CA TYR A 57 -7.31 -6.77 -7.83
C TYR A 57 -6.98 -8.23 -7.49
N LEU A 58 -7.99 -8.95 -6.98
CA LEU A 58 -7.91 -10.37 -6.68
C LEU A 58 -8.90 -11.14 -7.56
N PRO A 59 -8.45 -11.81 -8.64
CA PRO A 59 -9.35 -12.46 -9.60
C PRO A 59 -10.34 -13.47 -9.00
N TYR A 60 -9.94 -14.16 -7.93
CA TYR A 60 -10.78 -15.13 -7.25
C TYR A 60 -11.95 -14.50 -6.46
N ARG A 61 -11.97 -13.18 -6.28
CA ARG A 61 -13.05 -12.44 -5.59
C ARG A 61 -14.20 -12.05 -6.52
N GLY A 62 -14.18 -12.48 -7.78
CA GLY A 62 -15.21 -12.19 -8.77
C GLY A 62 -14.86 -11.03 -9.70
N PRO A 63 -15.80 -10.60 -10.56
CA PRO A 63 -15.55 -9.59 -11.59
C PRO A 63 -15.04 -8.25 -11.04
N ARG A 64 -14.17 -7.55 -11.80
CA ARG A 64 -13.49 -6.31 -11.39
C ARG A 64 -14.40 -5.21 -10.86
N ASP A 65 -15.60 -5.09 -11.44
CA ASP A 65 -16.61 -4.08 -11.10
C ASP A 65 -17.33 -4.36 -9.77
N LYS A 66 -17.27 -5.61 -9.28
CA LYS A 66 -17.98 -6.06 -8.07
C LYS A 66 -17.03 -6.55 -6.97
N ALA A 67 -15.82 -6.93 -7.33
CA ALA A 67 -14.85 -7.47 -6.39
C ALA A 67 -14.36 -6.38 -5.43
N GLU A 68 -14.16 -6.76 -4.17
CA GLU A 68 -13.39 -5.96 -3.23
C GLU A 68 -11.88 -6.13 -3.51
N TRP A 69 -11.23 -5.02 -3.82
CA TRP A 69 -9.79 -4.96 -4.06
C TRP A 69 -9.05 -5.03 -2.72
N LEU A 70 -7.81 -5.52 -2.74
CA LEU A 70 -6.99 -5.69 -1.55
C LEU A 70 -6.03 -4.51 -1.41
N GLU A 71 -6.19 -3.70 -0.37
CA GLU A 71 -5.16 -2.75 0.05
C GLU A 71 -3.85 -3.48 0.38
N ILE A 72 -2.75 -3.04 -0.22
CA ILE A 72 -1.41 -3.61 -0.01
C ILE A 72 -0.42 -2.58 0.55
N THR A 73 -0.68 -1.29 0.36
CA THR A 73 0.14 -0.19 0.87
C THR A 73 -0.73 0.98 1.26
N ALA A 74 -0.47 1.56 2.42
CA ALA A 74 -1.05 2.82 2.86
C ALA A 74 0.06 3.86 3.07
N ALA A 75 -0.04 5.02 2.41
CA ALA A 75 0.90 6.13 2.57
C ALA A 75 0.16 7.36 3.14
N SER A 76 0.54 7.80 4.34
CA SER A 76 -0.19 8.81 5.11
C SER A 76 0.66 10.05 5.41
N VAL A 77 0.02 11.23 5.38
CA VAL A 77 0.55 12.47 5.93
C VAL A 77 -0.27 12.85 7.15
N HIS A 78 0.33 12.78 8.34
CA HIS A 78 -0.32 13.03 9.62
C HIS A 78 -0.34 14.52 9.99
N ARG A 79 0.36 15.36 9.22
CA ARG A 79 0.63 16.77 9.53
C ARG A 79 1.26 16.89 10.92
N ASP A 80 0.74 17.78 11.75
CA ASP A 80 1.21 18.07 13.09
C ASP A 80 0.61 17.16 14.17
N PHE A 81 -0.20 16.14 13.82
CA PHE A 81 -0.86 15.26 14.79
C PHE A 81 0.14 14.65 15.79
N TYR A 82 1.13 13.91 15.31
CA TYR A 82 2.14 13.33 16.20
C TYR A 82 3.07 14.39 16.80
N VAL A 83 3.35 15.47 16.08
CA VAL A 83 4.23 16.55 16.55
C VAL A 83 3.63 17.23 17.79
N SER A 84 2.34 17.56 17.74
CA SER A 84 1.61 18.23 18.82
C SER A 84 1.36 17.32 20.03
N HIS A 85 1.11 16.03 19.81
CA HIS A 85 0.85 15.06 20.88
C HIS A 85 2.13 14.64 21.60
N PHE A 86 3.24 14.49 20.87
CA PHE A 86 4.54 14.09 21.43
C PHE A 86 5.44 15.29 21.78
N LYS A 87 4.94 16.52 21.62
CA LYS A 87 5.64 17.77 21.94
C LYS A 87 7.01 17.89 21.23
N ILE A 88 7.06 17.44 19.97
CA ILE A 88 8.25 17.52 19.13
C ILE A 88 8.46 18.97 18.72
N LYS A 89 9.67 19.51 18.91
CA LYS A 89 10.02 20.90 18.61
C LYS A 89 11.22 20.98 17.70
N GLU A 90 11.25 22.01 16.85
CA GLU A 90 12.40 22.39 16.04
C GLU A 90 12.99 23.69 16.57
N ALA A 91 14.32 23.83 16.54
CA ALA A 91 15.05 24.91 17.21
C ALA A 91 14.68 26.33 16.74
N LYS A 92 14.19 26.49 15.50
CA LYS A 92 13.73 27.76 14.92
C LYS A 92 12.21 27.87 14.89
N ASN A 93 11.51 26.98 15.60
CA ASN A 93 10.05 26.93 15.66
C ASN A 93 9.37 26.83 14.29
N ARG A 94 10.02 26.18 13.32
CA ARG A 94 9.40 25.91 12.01
C ARG A 94 8.36 24.80 12.13
N GLU A 95 7.38 24.84 11.24
CA GLU A 95 6.37 23.78 11.16
C GLU A 95 7.02 22.43 10.82
N ILE A 96 6.65 21.41 11.59
CA ILE A 96 7.07 20.02 11.37
C ILE A 96 5.81 19.23 11.07
N TRP A 97 5.82 18.50 9.96
CA TRP A 97 4.82 17.48 9.66
C TRP A 97 5.44 16.11 9.65
N THR A 98 4.63 15.12 10.00
CA THR A 98 5.00 13.70 9.95
C THR A 98 4.16 12.97 8.91
N GLY A 99 4.67 11.82 8.47
CA GLY A 99 3.99 10.89 7.60
C GLY A 99 4.65 9.53 7.68
N CYS A 100 3.94 8.49 7.27
CA CYS A 100 4.48 7.13 7.18
C CYS A 100 4.00 6.43 5.91
N VAL A 101 4.62 5.29 5.63
CA VAL A 101 4.14 4.34 4.64
C VAL A 101 4.23 2.95 5.25
N GLY A 102 3.18 2.16 5.09
CA GLY A 102 3.15 0.75 5.45
C GLY A 102 3.01 -0.11 4.19
N HIS A 103 3.88 -1.10 4.04
CA HIS A 103 3.77 -2.12 2.99
C HIS A 103 3.43 -3.47 3.63
N GLY A 104 2.20 -3.93 3.45
CA GLY A 104 1.74 -5.20 4.02
C GLY A 104 2.25 -6.40 3.22
N LEU A 105 3.49 -6.85 3.43
CA LEU A 105 4.12 -7.88 2.59
C LEU A 105 3.27 -9.14 2.40
N THR A 106 2.54 -9.59 3.42
CA THR A 106 1.58 -10.71 3.29
C THR A 106 0.50 -10.43 2.24
N ARG A 107 -0.03 -9.20 2.19
CA ARG A 107 -1.05 -8.76 1.24
C ARG A 107 -0.45 -8.58 -0.16
N TRP A 108 0.79 -8.09 -0.26
CA TRP A 108 1.54 -8.04 -1.52
C TRP A 108 1.69 -9.44 -2.12
N VAL A 109 2.15 -10.40 -1.33
CA VAL A 109 2.30 -11.80 -1.79
C VAL A 109 0.95 -12.41 -2.15
N ALA A 110 -0.11 -12.17 -1.36
CA ALA A 110 -1.45 -12.64 -1.68
C ALA A 110 -1.95 -12.08 -3.02
N GLY A 111 -1.79 -10.78 -3.27
CA GLY A 111 -2.14 -10.14 -4.54
C GLY A 111 -1.35 -10.70 -5.72
N PHE A 112 -0.03 -10.83 -5.55
CA PHE A 112 0.86 -11.34 -6.58
C PHE A 112 0.51 -12.79 -6.97
N LEU A 113 0.33 -13.68 -5.98
CA LEU A 113 -0.07 -15.06 -6.21
C LEU A 113 -1.49 -15.19 -6.78
N ALA A 114 -2.42 -14.31 -6.38
CA ALA A 114 -3.76 -14.29 -6.95
C ALA A 114 -3.77 -13.91 -8.44
N ARG A 115 -2.80 -13.09 -8.87
CA ARG A 115 -2.64 -12.66 -10.26
C ARG A 115 -1.89 -13.68 -11.11
N HIS A 116 -0.77 -14.19 -10.60
CA HIS A 116 0.19 -15.01 -11.38
C HIS A 116 0.14 -16.51 -11.07
N GLY A 117 -0.60 -16.91 -10.04
CA GLY A 117 -0.64 -18.30 -9.60
C GLY A 117 0.67 -18.75 -8.94
N PHE A 118 0.79 -20.07 -8.73
CA PHE A 118 1.90 -20.69 -8.00
C PHE A 118 2.98 -21.29 -8.92
N ASN A 119 2.76 -21.29 -10.23
CA ASN A 119 3.76 -21.78 -11.18
C ASN A 119 4.85 -20.72 -11.37
N PHE A 120 6.05 -20.99 -10.86
CA PHE A 120 7.16 -20.05 -10.90
C PHE A 120 7.57 -19.67 -12.33
N ASP A 121 7.39 -20.56 -13.30
CA ASP A 121 7.77 -20.29 -14.70
C ASP A 121 6.90 -19.20 -15.34
N ASP A 122 5.66 -19.04 -14.87
CA ASP A 122 4.71 -18.05 -15.37
C ASP A 122 4.94 -16.66 -14.77
N TRP A 123 5.78 -16.52 -13.75
CA TRP A 123 6.00 -15.25 -13.06
C TRP A 123 6.79 -14.24 -13.90
N PRO A 124 6.63 -12.92 -13.65
CA PRO A 124 7.40 -11.88 -14.31
C PRO A 124 8.92 -12.12 -14.23
N LYS A 125 9.61 -11.95 -15.37
CA LYS A 125 11.05 -12.21 -15.51
C LYS A 125 11.89 -11.54 -14.42
N VAL A 126 11.61 -10.27 -14.12
CA VAL A 126 12.34 -9.50 -13.09
C VAL A 126 12.23 -10.12 -11.69
N ILE A 127 11.11 -10.78 -11.38
CA ILE A 127 10.91 -11.46 -10.10
C ILE A 127 11.65 -12.79 -10.07
N LYS A 128 11.59 -13.55 -11.17
CA LYS A 128 12.36 -14.79 -11.32
C LYS A 128 13.87 -14.54 -11.18
N GLU A 129 14.38 -13.47 -11.80
CA GLU A 129 15.79 -13.07 -11.69
C GLU A 129 16.19 -12.66 -10.27
N LYS A 130 15.31 -11.97 -9.53
CA LYS A 130 15.57 -11.59 -8.13
C LYS A 130 15.56 -12.77 -7.16
N ILE A 131 14.68 -13.74 -7.38
CA ILE A 131 14.56 -14.95 -6.54
C ILE A 131 15.65 -15.96 -6.91
N GLY A 132 15.98 -16.09 -8.20
CA GLY A 132 16.86 -17.13 -8.71
C GLY A 132 16.18 -18.49 -8.63
N LYS A 133 16.58 -19.32 -7.66
CA LYS A 133 16.03 -20.66 -7.46
C LYS A 133 15.00 -20.64 -6.33
N LEU A 134 13.75 -20.99 -6.65
CA LEU A 134 12.71 -21.16 -5.65
C LEU A 134 13.04 -22.37 -4.74
N PRO A 135 12.97 -22.23 -3.40
CA PRO A 135 13.21 -23.35 -2.50
C PRO A 135 12.09 -24.40 -2.63
N GLU A 136 12.46 -25.67 -2.51
CA GLU A 136 11.48 -26.75 -2.45
C GLU A 136 10.85 -26.81 -1.05
N PRO A 137 9.52 -27.01 -0.96
CA PRO A 137 8.89 -27.24 0.34
C PRO A 137 9.42 -28.53 0.96
N PRO A 138 9.60 -28.57 2.29
CA PRO A 138 10.02 -29.80 2.96
C PRO A 138 8.95 -30.88 2.76
N LYS A 139 9.37 -32.05 2.29
CA LYS A 139 8.48 -33.20 2.07
C LYS A 139 8.31 -33.98 3.37
N THR A 140 7.07 -34.29 3.72
CA THR A 140 6.73 -35.23 4.79
C THR A 140 6.47 -36.61 4.19
N VAL A 141 6.43 -37.65 5.04
CA VAL A 141 6.24 -39.06 4.63
C VAL A 141 4.76 -39.39 4.32
N THR A 142 3.84 -38.48 4.68
CA THR A 142 2.39 -38.57 4.44
C THR A 142 2.05 -38.24 2.99
#